data_AF-A7IC11-F1
#
_entry.id   AF-A7IC11-F1
#
_cell.length_a   1.000
_cell.length_b   1.000
_cell.length_c   1.000
_cell.angle_alpha   90.00
_cell.angle_beta   90.00
_cell.angle_gamma   90.00
#
_symmetry.space_group_name_H-M   'P 1'
#
loop_
_entity.id
_entity.type
_entity.pdbx_description
1 polymer ?
#
loop_
_entity_poly.entity_id
_entity_poly.type
_entity_poly.pdbx_seq_one_letter_code
_entity_poly.pdbx_strand_id
1 'polypeptide(L)'
;MTEIQAVLDDPNEPRLITETGVAARVAAIASGVLGALGYRLVRVKVTNRDGGTLQIMAERPDGTMSIDDCEAASRALSPVLDVEDPISSAYRLEMSSPGIDRPLVRQSDFVRWAGHEVKVEMARPVDGRKRFRGILIGAEDGIAVVRRLDAPATEEPTVRLPVADIHDAKLMLTDALIREALRAAKAAGQAIDEEAEAFLDGEDGDDTGVDAGDPDQDDADDALAEATAQPAAPYKGPSRKDGGNKLVGRKAKGKKASPKKSNAKKKAGLETAASSANASTVKETH
;
A
#
# COMPACT_ATOMS: atom_id res chain seq x y z
N MET A 1 8.45 -0.74 -26.77
CA MET A 1 7.85 -1.33 -25.55
C MET A 1 8.37 -2.74 -25.43
N THR A 2 8.98 -3.09 -24.30
CA THR A 2 9.28 -4.49 -23.97
C THR A 2 7.97 -5.23 -23.69
N GLU A 3 7.96 -6.55 -23.86
CA GLU A 3 6.81 -7.40 -23.54
C GLU A 3 6.36 -7.21 -22.07
N ILE A 4 7.33 -7.03 -21.17
CA ILE A 4 7.10 -6.69 -19.76
C ILE A 4 6.33 -5.37 -19.64
N GLN A 5 6.72 -4.31 -20.35
CA GLN A 5 6.06 -3.00 -20.24
C GLN A 5 4.60 -3.06 -20.71
N ALA A 6 4.32 -3.82 -21.78
CA ALA A 6 2.95 -4.00 -22.27
C ALA A 6 2.05 -4.70 -21.24
N VAL A 7 2.58 -5.65 -20.46
CA VAL A 7 1.86 -6.30 -19.36
C VAL A 7 1.65 -5.34 -18.19
N LEU A 8 2.66 -4.54 -17.84
CA LEU A 8 2.56 -3.57 -16.74
C LEU A 8 1.56 -2.44 -17.00
N ASP A 9 1.40 -2.09 -18.28
CA ASP A 9 0.54 -1.01 -18.74
C ASP A 9 -0.78 -1.55 -19.34
N ASP A 10 -1.19 -2.77 -19.01
CA ASP A 10 -2.50 -3.30 -19.42
C ASP A 10 -3.62 -2.47 -18.75
N PRO A 11 -4.45 -1.75 -19.53
CA PRO A 11 -5.57 -0.99 -18.98
C PRO A 11 -6.65 -1.87 -18.33
N ASN A 12 -6.71 -3.16 -18.69
CA ASN A 12 -7.76 -4.08 -18.27
C ASN A 12 -7.33 -5.05 -17.16
N GLU A 13 -6.13 -4.92 -16.62
CA GLU A 13 -5.67 -5.80 -15.55
C GLU A 13 -6.59 -5.71 -14.32
N PRO A 14 -7.13 -6.83 -13.83
CA PRO A 14 -8.10 -6.83 -12.75
C PRO A 14 -7.46 -6.45 -11.42
N ARG A 15 -8.18 -5.68 -10.61
CA ARG A 15 -7.82 -5.48 -9.20
C ARG A 15 -8.06 -6.77 -8.43
N LEU A 16 -7.02 -7.25 -7.75
CA LEU A 16 -7.03 -8.41 -6.87
C LEU A 16 -7.52 -8.03 -5.47
N ILE A 17 -7.21 -6.81 -5.03
CA ILE A 17 -7.70 -6.24 -3.78
C ILE A 17 -8.86 -5.29 -4.08
N THR A 18 -10.01 -5.55 -3.48
CA THR A 18 -11.24 -4.79 -3.75
C THR A 18 -11.96 -4.38 -2.47
N GLU A 19 -12.73 -3.31 -2.58
CA GLU A 19 -13.54 -2.78 -1.50
C GLU A 19 -14.81 -3.63 -1.28
N THR A 20 -15.48 -3.41 -0.15
CA THR A 20 -16.78 -4.04 0.16
C THR A 20 -17.89 -3.01 0.35
N GLY A 21 -19.15 -3.46 0.38
CA GLY A 21 -20.30 -2.62 0.72
C GLY A 21 -20.54 -1.47 -0.28
N VAL A 22 -20.73 -0.25 0.23
CA VAL A 22 -21.00 0.95 -0.58
C VAL A 22 -19.84 1.26 -1.51
N ALA A 23 -18.60 1.17 -1.01
CA ALA A 23 -17.40 1.44 -1.80
C ALA A 23 -17.26 0.47 -2.98
N ALA A 24 -17.66 -0.80 -2.83
CA ALA A 24 -17.68 -1.77 -3.92
C ALA A 24 -18.66 -1.40 -5.04
N ARG A 25 -19.85 -0.88 -4.69
CA ARG A 25 -20.83 -0.41 -5.69
C ARG A 25 -20.30 0.80 -6.45
N VAL A 26 -19.74 1.76 -5.74
CA VAL A 26 -19.10 2.93 -6.35
C VAL A 26 -17.92 2.49 -7.24
N ALA A 27 -17.11 1.53 -6.80
CA ALA A 27 -16.01 1.00 -7.59
C ALA A 27 -16.47 0.36 -8.90
N ALA A 28 -17.60 -0.36 -8.90
CA ALA A 28 -18.17 -0.93 -10.12
C ALA A 28 -18.58 0.16 -11.12
N ILE A 29 -19.27 1.21 -10.65
CA ILE A 29 -19.65 2.38 -11.47
C ILE A 29 -18.39 3.10 -12.00
N ALA A 30 -17.46 3.41 -11.09
CA ALA A 30 -16.26 4.16 -11.41
C ALA A 30 -15.34 3.43 -12.38
N SER A 31 -15.21 2.10 -12.25
CA SER A 31 -14.40 1.29 -13.17
C SER A 31 -14.89 1.41 -14.62
N GLY A 32 -16.21 1.40 -14.84
CA GLY A 32 -16.78 1.55 -16.17
C GLY A 32 -16.50 2.93 -16.79
N VAL A 33 -16.76 3.99 -16.03
CA VAL A 33 -16.57 5.37 -16.49
C VAL A 33 -15.08 5.70 -16.71
N LEU A 34 -14.22 5.34 -15.76
CA LEU A 34 -12.78 5.56 -15.83
C LEU A 34 -12.14 4.76 -16.96
N GLY A 35 -12.54 3.50 -17.15
CA GLY A 35 -12.05 2.66 -18.23
C GLY A 35 -12.34 3.25 -19.62
N ALA A 36 -13.52 3.86 -19.80
CA ALA A 36 -13.87 4.54 -21.06
C ALA A 36 -12.99 5.77 -21.36
N LEU A 37 -12.39 6.39 -20.33
CA LEU A 37 -11.44 7.50 -20.46
C LEU A 37 -9.98 7.03 -20.59
N GLY A 38 -9.73 5.72 -20.52
CA GLY A 38 -8.39 5.15 -20.52
C GLY A 38 -7.68 5.22 -19.16
N TYR A 39 -8.44 5.35 -18.06
CA TYR A 39 -7.91 5.32 -16.70
C TYR A 39 -8.20 3.99 -16.01
N ARG A 40 -7.34 3.61 -15.08
CA ARG A 40 -7.49 2.48 -14.19
C ARG A 40 -7.91 2.97 -12.81
N LEU A 41 -8.97 2.38 -12.26
CA LEU A 41 -9.33 2.60 -10.86
C LEU A 41 -8.26 1.97 -9.95
N VAL A 42 -7.87 2.67 -8.89
CA VAL A 42 -6.92 2.18 -7.88
C VAL A 42 -7.65 1.90 -6.57
N ARG A 43 -8.33 2.90 -6.02
CA ARG A 43 -9.04 2.78 -4.74
C ARG A 43 -10.34 3.59 -4.75
N VAL A 44 -11.34 3.08 -4.05
CA VAL A 44 -12.50 3.85 -3.59
C VAL A 44 -12.53 3.84 -2.06
N LYS A 45 -12.77 5.00 -1.45
CA LYS A 45 -12.94 5.09 0.00
C LYS A 45 -14.10 6.03 0.32
N VAL A 46 -15.06 5.53 1.10
CA VAL A 46 -16.19 6.32 1.60
C VAL A 46 -15.97 6.58 3.08
N THR A 47 -15.98 7.85 3.47
CA THR A 47 -15.86 8.28 4.88
C THR A 47 -17.09 9.09 5.24
N ASN A 48 -17.83 8.70 6.28
CA ASN A 48 -19.08 9.37 6.68
C ASN A 48 -18.87 10.46 7.75
N ARG A 49 -17.66 10.99 7.86
CA ARG A 49 -17.28 12.02 8.83
C ARG A 49 -17.22 13.38 8.13
N ASP A 50 -17.49 14.46 8.86
CA ASP A 50 -17.27 15.84 8.41
C ASP A 50 -17.99 16.18 7.08
N GLY A 51 -19.24 15.71 6.94
CA GLY A 51 -20.07 15.95 5.75
C GLY A 51 -19.98 14.87 4.67
N GLY A 52 -19.17 13.84 4.87
CA GLY A 52 -19.05 12.73 3.93
C GLY A 52 -18.01 12.99 2.84
N THR A 53 -17.16 12.01 2.57
CA THR A 53 -16.15 12.09 1.51
C THR A 53 -16.15 10.80 0.72
N LEU A 54 -16.29 10.92 -0.60
CA LEU A 54 -16.03 9.86 -1.56
C LEU A 54 -14.68 10.13 -2.23
N GLN A 55 -13.65 9.42 -1.80
CA GLN A 55 -12.33 9.48 -2.42
C GLN A 55 -12.21 8.39 -3.49
N ILE A 56 -11.82 8.77 -4.69
CA ILE A 56 -11.51 7.89 -5.80
C ILE A 56 -10.07 8.17 -6.24
N MET A 57 -9.24 7.14 -6.22
CA MET A 57 -7.89 7.18 -6.76
C MET A 57 -7.88 6.49 -8.13
N ALA A 58 -7.34 7.14 -9.14
CA ALA A 58 -7.21 6.61 -10.49
C ALA A 58 -5.86 7.00 -11.10
N GLU A 59 -5.47 6.30 -12.15
CA GLU A 59 -4.24 6.56 -12.90
C GLU A 59 -4.35 6.09 -14.34
N ARG A 60 -3.43 6.55 -15.18
CA ARG A 60 -3.19 5.97 -16.50
C ARG A 60 -2.51 4.60 -16.34
N PRO A 61 -2.52 3.75 -17.38
CA PRO A 61 -1.89 2.43 -17.30
C PRO A 61 -0.39 2.47 -16.97
N ASP A 62 0.30 3.55 -17.37
CA ASP A 62 1.71 3.81 -17.04
C ASP A 62 1.95 4.27 -15.59
N GLY A 63 0.90 4.42 -14.78
CA GLY A 63 0.95 4.86 -13.38
C GLY A 63 0.93 6.38 -13.19
N THR A 64 0.88 7.18 -14.26
CA THR A 64 0.81 8.64 -14.17
C THR A 64 -0.62 9.16 -14.12
N MET A 65 -0.82 10.40 -13.66
CA MET A 65 -2.12 11.08 -13.67
C MET A 65 -1.88 12.56 -13.43
N SER A 66 -2.32 13.43 -14.34
CA SER A 66 -2.23 14.88 -14.19
C SER A 66 -3.45 15.47 -13.48
N ILE A 67 -3.38 16.76 -13.13
CA ILE A 67 -4.52 17.49 -12.57
C ILE A 67 -5.70 17.56 -13.56
N ASP A 68 -5.42 17.75 -14.85
CA ASP A 68 -6.42 17.77 -15.91
C ASP A 68 -7.10 16.42 -16.06
N ASP A 69 -6.36 15.32 -15.86
CA ASP A 69 -6.90 13.96 -15.86
C ASP A 69 -7.88 13.77 -14.68
N CYS A 70 -7.52 14.27 -13.49
CA CYS A 70 -8.40 14.24 -12.33
C CYS A 70 -9.67 15.05 -12.57
N GLU A 71 -9.57 16.24 -13.18
CA GLU A 71 -10.75 17.05 -13.53
C GLU A 71 -11.64 16.33 -14.55
N ALA A 72 -11.06 15.76 -15.60
CA ALA A 72 -11.79 15.02 -16.62
C ALA A 72 -12.52 13.81 -16.03
N ALA A 73 -11.84 13.03 -15.20
CA ALA A 73 -12.42 11.90 -14.48
C ALA A 73 -13.56 12.34 -13.54
N SER A 74 -13.34 13.39 -12.75
CA SER A 74 -14.34 13.96 -11.84
C SER A 74 -15.60 14.45 -12.57
N ARG A 75 -15.43 15.17 -13.69
CA ARG A 75 -16.53 15.64 -14.55
C ARG A 75 -17.33 14.51 -15.16
N ALA A 76 -16.66 13.43 -15.58
CA ALA A 76 -17.33 12.26 -16.17
C ALA A 76 -18.07 11.41 -15.13
N LEU A 77 -17.48 11.24 -13.93
CA LEU A 77 -18.06 10.42 -12.86
C LEU A 77 -19.27 11.08 -12.20
N SER A 78 -19.21 12.38 -11.94
CA SER A 78 -20.25 13.12 -11.19
C SER A 78 -21.68 12.80 -11.67
N PRO A 79 -22.06 13.02 -12.95
CA PRO A 79 -23.43 12.79 -13.38
C PRO A 79 -23.85 11.32 -13.31
N VAL A 80 -22.92 10.38 -13.43
CA VAL A 80 -23.23 8.94 -13.32
C VAL A 80 -23.49 8.57 -11.86
N LEU A 81 -22.68 9.10 -10.94
CA LEU A 81 -22.88 8.90 -9.50
C LEU A 81 -24.19 9.54 -9.02
N ASP A 82 -24.59 10.69 -9.58
CA ASP A 82 -25.87 11.34 -9.27
C ASP A 82 -27.07 10.51 -9.74
N VAL A 83 -26.95 9.80 -10.88
CA VAL A 83 -28.02 8.96 -11.43
C VAL A 83 -28.12 7.61 -10.73
N GLU A 84 -27.00 6.96 -10.47
CA GLU A 84 -26.95 5.63 -9.83
C GLU A 84 -27.14 5.69 -8.30
N ASP A 85 -26.90 6.87 -7.70
CA ASP A 85 -27.04 7.19 -6.28
C ASP A 85 -26.62 6.07 -5.29
N PRO A 86 -25.35 5.61 -5.34
CA PRO A 86 -24.90 4.53 -4.47
C PRO A 86 -24.73 4.95 -3.00
N ILE A 87 -24.72 6.26 -2.70
CA ILE A 87 -24.46 6.86 -1.39
C ILE A 87 -25.61 7.81 -1.04
N SER A 88 -26.48 7.39 -0.11
CA SER A 88 -27.71 8.13 0.21
C SER A 88 -27.53 9.41 1.04
N SER A 89 -26.31 9.71 1.49
CA SER A 89 -25.99 10.92 2.26
C SER A 89 -25.19 11.87 1.40
N ALA A 90 -25.29 13.17 1.65
CA ALA A 90 -24.38 14.15 1.04
C ALA A 90 -22.91 13.75 1.25
N TYR A 91 -22.08 14.08 0.27
CA TYR A 91 -20.66 13.83 0.30
C TYR A 91 -19.91 14.84 -0.57
N ARG A 92 -18.58 14.83 -0.47
CA ARG A 92 -17.66 15.54 -1.37
C ARG A 92 -16.90 14.50 -2.19
N LEU A 93 -16.90 14.66 -3.51
CA LEU A 93 -16.13 13.82 -4.42
C LEU A 93 -14.69 14.32 -4.51
N GLU A 94 -13.74 13.47 -4.12
CA GLU A 94 -12.31 13.72 -4.25
C GLU A 94 -11.73 12.77 -5.30
N MET A 95 -11.22 13.32 -6.39
CA MET A 95 -10.52 12.56 -7.41
C MET A 95 -9.02 12.83 -7.29
N SER A 96 -8.21 11.78 -7.21
CA SER A 96 -6.76 11.93 -7.07
C SER A 96 -5.97 10.86 -7.81
N SER A 97 -4.71 11.17 -8.12
CA SER A 97 -3.69 10.16 -8.39
C SER A 97 -3.34 9.43 -7.08
N PRO A 98 -3.01 8.13 -7.12
CA PRO A 98 -2.62 7.42 -5.90
C PRO A 98 -1.22 7.83 -5.39
N GLY A 99 -0.33 8.26 -6.29
CA GLY A 99 1.03 8.70 -5.98
C GLY A 99 1.85 7.68 -5.17
N ILE A 100 2.54 8.16 -4.14
CA ILE A 100 3.41 7.33 -3.30
C ILE A 100 2.75 6.74 -2.05
N ASP A 101 1.60 7.26 -1.60
CA ASP A 101 0.75 6.59 -0.59
C ASP A 101 -0.29 5.70 -1.27
N ARG A 102 0.16 4.90 -2.23
CA ARG A 102 -0.73 4.06 -3.04
C ARG A 102 -0.94 2.68 -2.43
N PRO A 103 -2.17 2.15 -2.50
CA PRO A 103 -2.38 0.71 -2.36
C PRO A 103 -1.84 -0.04 -3.59
N LEU A 104 -1.39 -1.26 -3.38
CA LEU A 104 -0.97 -2.19 -4.43
C LEU A 104 -2.11 -3.18 -4.65
N VAL A 105 -2.91 -2.96 -5.68
CA VAL A 105 -4.18 -3.67 -5.89
C VAL A 105 -4.14 -4.63 -7.08
N ARG A 106 -3.09 -4.59 -7.90
CA ARG A 106 -2.85 -5.43 -9.08
C ARG A 106 -1.55 -6.20 -8.98
N GLN A 107 -1.37 -7.22 -9.82
CA GLN A 107 -0.09 -7.94 -9.88
C GLN A 107 1.02 -7.02 -10.43
N SER A 108 0.72 -6.22 -11.45
CA SER A 108 1.66 -5.25 -12.02
C SER A 108 2.16 -4.22 -11.01
N ASP A 109 1.36 -3.87 -10.00
CA ASP A 109 1.79 -2.96 -8.93
C ASP A 109 3.00 -3.54 -8.18
N PHE A 110 2.99 -4.85 -7.88
CA PHE A 110 4.11 -5.50 -7.19
C PHE A 110 5.37 -5.64 -8.04
N VAL A 111 5.24 -5.58 -9.37
CA VAL A 111 6.39 -5.56 -10.28
C VAL A 111 6.93 -4.13 -10.43
N ARG A 112 6.03 -3.16 -10.65
CA ARG A 112 6.37 -1.75 -10.88
C ARG A 112 7.11 -1.13 -9.70
N TRP A 113 6.71 -1.49 -8.48
CA TRP A 113 7.25 -0.90 -7.25
C TRP A 113 8.28 -1.79 -6.53
N ALA A 114 8.88 -2.74 -7.25
CA ALA A 114 10.03 -3.48 -6.75
C ALA A 114 11.17 -2.51 -6.35
N GLY A 115 11.85 -2.83 -5.25
CA GLY A 115 12.88 -1.99 -4.63
C GLY A 115 12.37 -1.10 -3.49
N HIS A 116 11.06 -0.86 -3.40
CA HIS A 116 10.48 -0.02 -2.36
C HIS A 116 10.02 -0.81 -1.13
N GLU A 117 9.91 -0.12 0.00
CA GLU A 117 9.36 -0.70 1.21
C GLU A 117 7.83 -0.80 1.11
N VAL A 118 7.29 -1.96 1.48
CA VAL A 118 5.86 -2.26 1.48
C VAL A 118 5.39 -2.75 2.84
N LYS A 119 4.13 -2.48 3.15
CA LYS A 119 3.37 -3.17 4.19
C LYS A 119 2.30 -4.02 3.53
N VAL A 120 2.24 -5.29 3.91
CA VAL A 120 1.30 -6.28 3.37
C VAL A 120 0.56 -6.94 4.53
N GLU A 121 -0.76 -7.02 4.43
CA GLU A 121 -1.63 -7.79 5.32
C GLU A 121 -2.30 -8.90 4.52
N MET A 122 -2.08 -10.14 4.94
CA MET A 122 -2.65 -11.34 4.32
C MET A 122 -4.01 -11.67 4.95
N ALA A 123 -4.96 -12.08 4.13
CA ALA A 123 -6.24 -12.63 4.59
C ALA A 123 -6.03 -13.92 5.41
N ARG A 124 -5.06 -14.73 5.01
CA ARG A 124 -4.66 -15.99 5.67
C ARG A 124 -3.20 -15.91 6.13
N PRO A 125 -2.85 -16.43 7.31
CA PRO A 125 -1.45 -16.42 7.75
C PRO A 125 -0.55 -17.17 6.75
N VAL A 126 0.62 -16.58 6.46
CA VAL A 126 1.74 -17.24 5.78
C VAL A 126 2.83 -17.42 6.84
N ASP A 127 3.26 -18.67 7.06
CA ASP A 127 4.22 -19.02 8.13
C ASP A 127 3.81 -18.47 9.51
N GLY A 128 2.52 -18.55 9.84
CA GLY A 128 1.96 -18.09 11.12
C GLY A 128 1.83 -16.57 11.25
N ARG A 129 2.19 -15.79 10.22
CA ARG A 129 2.17 -14.32 10.23
C ARG A 129 1.17 -13.78 9.21
N LYS A 130 0.38 -12.78 9.60
CA LYS A 130 -0.53 -12.07 8.67
C LYS A 130 0.05 -10.76 8.14
N ARG A 131 0.83 -10.05 8.94
CA ARG A 131 1.32 -8.70 8.62
C ARG A 131 2.80 -8.72 8.33
N PHE A 132 3.20 -8.27 7.16
CA PHE A 132 4.59 -8.21 6.69
C PHE A 132 4.98 -6.77 6.41
N ARG A 133 6.23 -6.43 6.69
CA ARG A 133 6.85 -5.16 6.33
C ARG A 133 8.26 -5.45 5.81
N GLY A 134 8.63 -4.88 4.68
CA GLY A 134 9.94 -5.10 4.10
C GLY A 134 10.10 -4.56 2.68
N ILE A 135 11.22 -4.88 2.05
CA ILE A 135 11.51 -4.44 0.68
C ILE A 135 10.85 -5.40 -0.31
N LEU A 136 9.99 -4.88 -1.17
CA LEU A 136 9.40 -5.61 -2.28
C LEU A 136 10.49 -5.96 -3.29
N ILE A 137 10.68 -7.24 -3.57
CA ILE A 137 11.67 -7.72 -4.55
C ILE A 137 11.06 -7.77 -5.96
N GLY A 138 9.75 -8.01 -6.04
CA GLY A 138 8.99 -8.11 -7.29
C GLY A 138 7.82 -9.08 -7.15
N ALA A 139 7.17 -9.39 -8.27
CA ALA A 139 6.17 -10.45 -8.33
C ALA A 139 6.26 -11.25 -9.64
N GLU A 140 6.01 -12.54 -9.54
CA GLU A 140 5.98 -13.48 -10.66
C GLU A 140 4.96 -14.59 -10.36
N ASP A 141 4.21 -15.03 -11.37
CA ASP A 141 3.22 -16.12 -11.25
C ASP A 141 2.24 -15.98 -10.08
N GLY A 142 1.73 -14.77 -9.84
CA GLY A 142 0.79 -14.49 -8.76
C GLY A 142 1.40 -14.52 -7.35
N ILE A 143 2.73 -14.55 -7.24
CA ILE A 143 3.46 -14.51 -5.98
C ILE A 143 4.28 -13.23 -5.88
N ALA A 144 3.99 -12.40 -4.88
CA ALA A 144 4.85 -11.28 -4.49
C ALA A 144 5.97 -11.77 -3.56
N VAL A 145 7.18 -11.25 -3.76
CA VAL A 145 8.35 -11.59 -2.95
C VAL A 145 8.75 -10.38 -2.12
N VAL A 146 8.79 -10.54 -0.79
CA VAL A 146 9.14 -9.45 0.14
C VAL A 146 10.30 -9.88 1.02
N ARG A 147 11.36 -9.07 1.08
CA ARG A 147 12.46 -9.23 2.03
C ARG A 147 12.13 -8.48 3.31
N ARG A 148 11.81 -9.22 4.37
CA ARG A 148 11.54 -8.66 5.71
C ARG A 148 12.77 -7.96 6.27
N LEU A 149 12.56 -6.80 6.88
CA LEU A 149 13.61 -6.02 7.55
C LEU A 149 13.78 -6.39 9.03
N ASP A 150 12.79 -7.07 9.61
CA ASP A 150 12.74 -7.47 11.02
C ASP A 150 13.11 -8.94 11.26
N ALA A 151 13.54 -9.66 10.22
CA ALA A 151 13.86 -11.08 10.33
C ALA A 151 15.11 -11.29 11.20
N PRO A 152 15.05 -12.17 12.22
CA PRO A 152 16.24 -12.59 12.95
C PRO A 152 17.26 -13.21 12.00
N ALA A 153 18.55 -13.11 12.32
CA ALA A 153 19.62 -13.73 11.53
C ALA A 153 19.50 -15.26 11.38
N THR A 154 18.63 -15.90 12.17
CA THR A 154 18.36 -17.33 12.15
C THR A 154 17.26 -17.74 11.17
N GLU A 155 16.53 -16.80 10.58
CA GLU A 155 15.40 -17.05 9.68
C GLU A 155 15.70 -16.55 8.27
N GLU A 156 15.07 -17.17 7.26
CA GLU A 156 15.07 -16.63 5.90
C GLU A 156 14.28 -15.30 5.91
N PRO A 157 14.90 -14.16 5.55
CA PRO A 157 14.22 -12.88 5.54
C PRO A 157 13.21 -12.79 4.39
N THR A 158 13.37 -13.58 3.33
CA THR A 158 12.54 -13.54 2.14
C THR A 158 11.27 -14.36 2.33
N VAL A 159 10.12 -13.71 2.17
CA VAL A 159 8.80 -14.36 2.19
C VAL A 159 8.14 -14.31 0.82
N ARG A 160 7.39 -15.36 0.50
CA ARG A 160 6.62 -15.50 -0.74
C ARG A 160 5.14 -15.40 -0.41
N LEU A 161 4.47 -14.38 -0.94
CA LEU A 161 3.11 -14.02 -0.59
C LEU A 161 2.21 -14.19 -1.83
N PRO A 162 1.24 -15.13 -1.82
CA PRO A 162 0.26 -15.24 -2.89
C PRO A 162 -0.56 -13.95 -2.99
N VAL A 163 -0.49 -13.26 -4.12
CA VAL A 163 -1.16 -11.95 -4.30
C VAL A 163 -2.67 -12.08 -4.12
N ALA A 164 -3.25 -13.21 -4.50
CA ALA A 164 -4.66 -13.53 -4.31
C ALA A 164 -5.10 -13.65 -2.85
N ASP A 165 -4.18 -13.92 -1.92
CA ASP A 165 -4.45 -14.00 -0.48
C ASP A 165 -4.14 -12.69 0.26
N ILE A 166 -3.70 -11.64 -0.45
CA ILE A 166 -3.45 -10.33 0.15
C ILE A 166 -4.79 -9.63 0.41
N HIS A 167 -4.98 -9.20 1.66
CA HIS A 167 -6.13 -8.40 2.08
C HIS A 167 -5.88 -6.91 1.89
N ASP A 168 -4.69 -6.42 2.24
CA ASP A 168 -4.27 -5.03 2.02
C ASP A 168 -2.78 -4.99 1.72
N ALA A 169 -2.36 -4.11 0.83
CA ALA A 169 -0.97 -3.86 0.54
C ALA A 169 -0.79 -2.40 0.13
N LYS A 170 0.28 -1.77 0.62
CA LYS A 170 0.63 -0.39 0.27
C LYS A 170 2.12 -0.12 0.36
N LEU A 171 2.57 0.90 -0.36
CA LEU A 171 3.92 1.43 -0.17
C LEU A 171 4.06 2.09 1.19
N MET A 172 5.26 1.98 1.75
CA MET A 172 5.64 2.70 2.94
C MET A 172 6.29 4.02 2.54
N LEU A 173 5.85 5.09 3.18
CA LEU A 173 6.36 6.41 2.92
C LEU A 173 7.76 6.54 3.53
N THR A 174 8.78 6.46 2.68
CA THR A 174 10.20 6.62 3.05
C THR A 174 10.77 7.89 2.44
N ASP A 175 11.80 8.44 3.07
CA ASP A 175 12.47 9.66 2.57
C ASP A 175 12.97 9.46 1.12
N ALA A 176 13.47 8.26 0.79
CA ALA A 176 13.89 7.90 -0.55
C ALA A 176 12.74 7.92 -1.57
N LEU A 177 11.60 7.29 -1.24
CA LEU A 177 10.43 7.22 -2.13
C LEU A 177 9.85 8.62 -2.39
N ILE A 178 9.79 9.48 -1.38
CA ILE A 178 9.28 10.85 -1.55
C ILE A 178 10.20 11.65 -2.44
N ARG A 179 11.52 11.57 -2.23
CA ARG A 179 12.47 12.29 -3.07
C ARG A 179 12.39 11.85 -4.53
N GLU A 180 12.24 10.55 -4.78
CA GLU A 180 12.01 10.03 -6.13
C GLU A 180 10.74 10.60 -6.75
N ALA A 181 9.62 10.58 -6.02
CA ALA A 181 8.36 11.08 -6.53
C ALA A 181 8.33 12.59 -6.76
N LEU A 182 8.91 13.38 -5.85
CA LEU A 182 9.04 14.82 -6.01
C LEU A 182 9.93 15.18 -7.21
N ARG A 183 11.02 14.43 -7.44
CA ARG A 183 11.86 14.57 -8.65
C ARG A 183 11.07 14.21 -9.91
N ALA A 184 10.28 13.14 -9.89
CA ALA A 184 9.45 12.73 -11.02
C ALA A 184 8.36 13.77 -11.33
N ALA A 185 7.69 14.30 -10.30
CA ALA A 185 6.68 15.36 -10.44
C ALA A 185 7.29 16.63 -11.06
N LYS A 186 8.45 17.06 -10.56
CA LYS A 186 9.19 18.22 -11.11
C LYS A 186 9.62 17.98 -12.57
N ALA A 187 10.09 16.78 -12.90
CA ALA A 187 10.44 16.40 -14.27
C ALA A 187 9.23 16.38 -15.22
N ALA A 188 8.04 16.07 -14.69
CA ALA A 188 6.77 16.14 -15.43
C ALA A 188 6.19 17.57 -15.51
N GLY A 189 6.84 18.57 -14.91
CA GLY A 189 6.40 19.97 -14.92
C GLY A 189 5.32 20.29 -13.88
N GLN A 190 5.07 19.40 -12.91
CA GLN A 190 4.17 19.67 -11.80
C GLN A 190 4.83 20.63 -10.79
N ALA A 191 4.08 21.65 -10.37
CA ALA A 191 4.53 22.53 -9.30
C ALA A 191 4.53 21.78 -7.97
N ILE A 192 5.64 21.87 -7.24
CA ILE A 192 5.78 21.41 -5.86
C ILE A 192 5.93 22.65 -4.97
N ASP A 193 5.44 22.58 -3.73
CA ASP A 193 5.46 23.72 -2.81
C ASP A 193 6.85 23.94 -2.18
N GLU A 194 7.01 25.05 -1.46
CA GLU A 194 8.28 25.42 -0.83
C GLU A 194 8.75 24.38 0.22
N GLU A 195 7.82 23.70 0.90
CA GLU A 195 8.15 22.68 1.89
C GLU A 195 8.70 21.42 1.20
N ALA A 196 8.11 21.02 0.06
CA ALA A 196 8.55 19.91 -0.75
C ALA A 196 9.90 20.18 -1.44
N GLU A 197 10.12 21.41 -1.95
CA GLU A 197 11.43 21.82 -2.48
C GLU A 197 12.50 21.78 -1.38
N ALA A 198 12.20 22.29 -0.18
CA ALA A 198 13.13 22.22 0.94
C ALA A 198 13.44 20.77 1.37
N PHE A 199 12.46 19.85 1.28
CA PHE A 199 12.67 18.42 1.54
C PHE A 199 13.56 17.76 0.47
N LEU A 200 13.40 18.15 -0.80
CA LEU A 200 14.23 17.69 -1.91
C LEU A 200 15.68 18.13 -1.79
N ASP A 201 15.91 19.40 -1.42
CA ASP A 201 17.23 20.02 -1.33
C ASP A 201 17.99 19.63 -0.05
N GLY A 202 17.28 19.11 0.96
CA GLY A 202 17.89 18.62 2.19
C GLY A 202 18.83 17.45 1.93
N GLU A 203 20.02 17.47 2.55
CA GLU A 203 21.00 16.38 2.44
C GLU A 203 20.40 15.03 2.86
N ASP A 204 20.88 13.95 2.25
CA ASP A 204 20.61 12.58 2.68
C ASP A 204 21.05 12.45 4.15
N GLY A 205 20.12 12.64 5.09
CA GLY A 205 20.33 12.14 6.44
C GLY A 205 20.54 10.64 6.30
N ASP A 206 21.66 10.13 6.81
CA ASP A 206 22.00 8.70 6.85
C ASP A 206 20.88 7.93 7.60
N ASP A 207 19.83 7.58 6.85
CA ASP A 207 18.66 6.87 7.36
C ASP A 207 18.89 5.38 7.17
N THR A 208 19.84 4.85 7.94
CA THR A 208 19.81 3.45 8.37
C THR A 208 18.79 3.23 9.49
N GLY A 209 17.92 4.22 9.74
CA GLY A 209 16.81 4.16 10.69
C GLY A 209 15.69 3.31 10.14
N VAL A 210 15.80 2.00 10.37
CA VAL A 210 14.64 1.14 10.48
C VAL A 210 13.78 1.76 11.59
N ASP A 211 12.76 2.55 11.20
CA ASP A 211 11.68 2.90 12.11
C ASP A 211 11.04 1.57 12.44
N ALA A 212 11.46 0.99 13.57
CA ALA A 212 10.76 -0.05 14.29
C ALA A 212 9.42 0.57 14.69
N GLY A 213 8.55 0.69 13.70
CA GLY A 213 7.20 1.15 13.83
C GLY A 213 6.59 0.28 14.91
N ASP A 214 6.03 0.97 15.90
CA ASP A 214 5.29 0.45 17.04
C ASP A 214 4.79 -0.97 16.71
N PRO A 215 5.29 -2.04 17.37
CA PRO A 215 4.56 -3.28 17.29
C PRO A 215 3.19 -2.90 17.82
N ASP A 216 2.15 -2.92 16.98
CA ASP A 216 0.78 -2.92 17.45
C ASP A 216 0.73 -4.05 18.49
N GLN A 217 0.90 -3.68 19.77
CA GLN A 217 0.75 -4.50 20.95
C GLN A 217 -0.75 -4.60 21.18
N ASP A 218 -1.44 -5.20 20.22
CA ASP A 218 -2.85 -5.55 20.33
C ASP A 218 -2.91 -7.08 20.29
N ASP A 219 -2.88 -7.62 21.51
CA ASP A 219 -3.44 -8.90 21.94
C ASP A 219 -2.98 -10.15 21.19
N ALA A 220 -1.90 -10.73 21.71
CA ALA A 220 -1.71 -12.17 21.71
C ALA A 220 -2.81 -12.81 22.57
N ASP A 221 -4.01 -12.95 22.02
CA ASP A 221 -5.02 -13.84 22.56
C ASP A 221 -4.75 -15.26 22.06
N ASP A 222 -4.63 -16.15 23.05
CA ASP A 222 -4.44 -17.58 22.97
C ASP A 222 -5.20 -18.26 21.82
N ALA A 223 -4.45 -18.89 20.91
CA ALA A 223 -4.95 -20.02 20.14
C ALA A 223 -3.82 -21.03 19.91
N LEU A 224 -3.57 -21.83 20.95
CA LEU A 224 -3.09 -23.20 20.81
C LEU A 224 -4.07 -23.95 19.89
N ALA A 225 -3.75 -24.09 18.62
CA ALA A 225 -4.43 -25.01 17.73
C ALA A 225 -3.40 -25.63 16.79
N GLU A 226 -3.12 -26.91 17.06
CA GLU A 226 -2.56 -27.85 16.09
C GLU A 226 -3.36 -27.74 14.78
N ALA A 227 -2.72 -27.27 13.72
CA ALA A 227 -3.27 -27.38 12.37
C ALA A 227 -2.19 -27.95 11.47
N THR A 228 -2.27 -29.26 11.35
CA THR A 228 -1.81 -30.12 10.27
C THR A 228 -1.62 -29.38 8.95
N ALA A 229 -0.34 -29.18 8.59
CA ALA A 229 0.07 -28.89 7.22
C ALA A 229 -0.40 -30.05 6.31
N GLN A 230 -1.35 -29.76 5.42
CA GLN A 230 -1.63 -30.63 4.29
C GLN A 230 -0.54 -30.39 3.22
N PRO A 231 0.00 -31.45 2.61
CA PRO A 231 1.24 -31.33 1.83
C PRO A 231 0.98 -30.81 0.42
N ALA A 232 1.80 -29.85 -0.02
CA ALA A 232 2.33 -29.91 -1.38
C ALA A 232 3.29 -31.12 -1.44
N ALA A 233 2.96 -32.13 -2.24
CA ALA A 233 3.71 -33.38 -2.37
C ALA A 233 5.14 -33.20 -2.94
N PRO A 234 6.08 -34.17 -2.78
CA PRO A 234 6.32 -35.03 -1.61
C PRO A 234 7.83 -35.01 -1.21
N TYR A 235 8.14 -34.62 0.03
CA TYR A 235 9.50 -34.78 0.60
C TYR A 235 9.64 -36.15 1.29
N LYS A 236 10.68 -36.94 0.92
CA LYS A 236 11.05 -38.23 1.54
C LYS A 236 12.11 -38.02 2.62
N GLY A 237 11.82 -38.43 3.86
CA GLY A 237 12.71 -38.33 5.03
C GLY A 237 13.95 -39.26 5.01
N PRO A 238 14.78 -39.26 6.08
CA PRO A 238 14.44 -40.10 7.24
C PRO A 238 14.75 -39.54 8.65
N SER A 239 13.78 -39.74 9.54
CA SER A 239 13.82 -40.40 10.87
C SER A 239 14.96 -40.16 11.90
N ARG A 240 14.55 -39.52 13.03
CA ARG A 240 14.76 -39.91 14.46
C ARG A 240 16.20 -39.85 15.03
N LYS A 241 16.48 -39.35 16.25
CA LYS A 241 15.71 -39.37 17.53
C LYS A 241 16.38 -38.48 18.61
N ASP A 242 15.54 -37.93 19.48
CA ASP A 242 15.62 -37.70 20.94
C ASP A 242 16.83 -37.05 21.63
N GLY A 243 16.53 -36.04 22.47
CA GLY A 243 17.32 -35.68 23.64
C GLY A 243 17.11 -34.23 24.11
N GLY A 244 16.12 -33.99 24.97
CA GLY A 244 15.84 -32.66 25.52
C GLY A 244 16.71 -32.27 26.72
N ASN A 245 16.73 -30.98 27.08
CA ASN A 245 16.55 -30.54 28.48
C ASN A 245 16.25 -29.03 28.60
N LYS A 246 15.62 -28.73 29.74
CA LYS A 246 14.94 -27.54 30.26
C LYS A 246 15.77 -26.29 30.60
N LEU A 247 15.04 -25.16 30.60
CA LEU A 247 14.95 -24.04 31.58
C LEU A 247 16.25 -23.51 32.22
N VAL A 248 16.48 -22.18 32.18
CA VAL A 248 16.39 -21.25 33.34
C VAL A 248 16.34 -19.80 32.81
N GLY A 249 15.44 -18.97 33.34
CA GLY A 249 15.24 -17.59 32.91
C GLY A 249 16.21 -16.56 33.51
N ARG A 250 16.02 -15.30 33.10
CA ARG A 250 16.49 -14.10 33.83
C ARG A 250 15.67 -12.86 33.44
N LYS A 251 15.16 -12.18 34.46
CA LYS A 251 14.55 -10.83 34.44
C LYS A 251 15.64 -9.75 34.46
N ALA A 252 15.43 -8.63 33.75
CA ALA A 252 15.72 -7.24 34.19
C ALA A 252 15.23 -6.27 33.07
N LYS A 253 14.16 -5.49 33.28
CA LYS A 253 14.12 -4.10 33.78
C LYS A 253 14.94 -3.08 32.97
N GLY A 254 14.24 -2.16 32.31
CA GLY A 254 14.79 -0.90 31.81
C GLY A 254 13.80 -0.10 30.95
N LYS A 255 12.88 0.64 31.59
CA LYS A 255 12.04 1.66 30.92
C LYS A 255 12.92 2.77 30.36
N LYS A 256 12.82 3.07 29.06
CA LYS A 256 13.15 4.39 28.50
C LYS A 256 11.92 4.89 27.73
N ALA A 257 11.36 6.00 28.18
CA ALA A 257 10.30 6.73 27.50
C ALA A 257 10.93 7.90 26.70
N SER A 258 10.40 8.11 25.49
CA SER A 258 10.57 9.27 24.58
C SER A 258 11.56 9.07 23.43
N PRO A 259 11.03 9.06 22.18
CA PRO A 259 11.07 10.27 21.32
C PRO A 259 9.75 10.62 20.59
N LYS A 260 8.57 10.45 21.21
CA LYS A 260 7.27 10.58 20.50
C LYS A 260 7.03 11.93 19.77
N LYS A 261 7.57 13.06 20.24
CA LYS A 261 7.30 14.38 19.62
C LYS A 261 8.13 14.65 18.35
N SER A 262 9.37 14.18 18.27
CA SER A 262 10.20 14.40 17.08
C SER A 262 9.68 13.60 15.89
N ASN A 263 9.22 12.36 16.15
CA ASN A 263 8.73 11.48 15.09
C ASN A 263 7.41 11.99 14.49
N ALA A 264 6.51 12.56 15.31
CA ALA A 264 5.24 13.11 14.82
C ALA A 264 5.44 14.29 13.85
N LYS A 265 6.40 15.19 14.13
CA LYS A 265 6.71 16.32 13.24
C LYS A 265 7.38 15.85 11.95
N LYS A 266 8.32 14.89 12.02
CA LYS A 266 8.93 14.27 10.83
C LYS A 266 7.85 13.64 9.95
N LYS A 267 6.95 12.85 10.55
CA LYS A 267 5.86 12.17 9.86
C LYS A 267 4.89 13.14 9.18
N ALA A 268 4.47 14.20 9.86
CA ALA A 268 3.56 15.19 9.27
C ALA A 268 4.20 15.89 8.06
N GLY A 269 5.46 16.30 8.16
CA GLY A 269 6.18 16.89 7.01
C GLY A 269 6.36 15.91 5.84
N LEU A 270 6.56 14.63 6.17
CA LEU A 270 6.65 13.54 5.20
C LEU A 270 5.34 13.38 4.41
N GLU A 271 4.21 13.37 5.12
CA GLU A 271 2.87 13.27 4.52
C GLU A 271 2.51 14.49 3.66
N THR A 272 2.88 15.70 4.10
CA THR A 272 2.68 16.92 3.30
C THR A 272 3.47 16.86 1.99
N ALA A 273 4.77 16.56 2.07
CA ALA A 273 5.63 16.43 0.89
C ALA A 273 5.11 15.37 -0.07
N ALA A 274 4.63 14.23 0.46
CA ALA A 274 4.02 13.18 -0.33
C ALA A 274 2.76 13.63 -1.07
N SER A 275 1.89 14.37 -0.39
CA SER A 275 0.66 14.90 -1.00
C SER A 275 0.94 15.87 -2.12
N SER A 276 2.04 16.65 -2.06
CA SER A 276 2.41 17.60 -3.11
C SER A 276 2.80 16.92 -4.44
N ALA A 277 3.19 15.64 -4.39
CA ALA A 277 3.47 14.84 -5.58
C ALA A 277 2.20 14.34 -6.29
N ASN A 278 1.02 14.46 -5.67
CA ASN A 278 -0.22 13.89 -6.18
C ASN A 278 -1.07 14.93 -6.91
N ALA A 279 -1.62 14.55 -8.06
CA ALA A 279 -2.70 15.31 -8.69
C ALA A 279 -4.02 15.06 -7.92
N SER A 280 -4.77 16.11 -7.58
CA SER A 280 -6.07 15.95 -6.92
C SER A 280 -7.04 17.08 -7.19
N THR A 281 -8.33 16.76 -7.25
CA THR A 281 -9.44 17.71 -7.40
C THR A 281 -10.55 17.35 -6.43
N VAL A 282 -11.30 18.36 -6.00
CA VAL A 282 -12.35 18.21 -4.99
C VAL A 282 -13.60 18.93 -5.48
N LYS A 283 -14.73 18.22 -5.51
CA LYS A 283 -16.03 18.76 -5.92
C LYS A 283 -17.08 18.46 -4.87
N GLU A 284 -17.84 19.47 -4.47
CA GLU A 284 -19.01 19.27 -3.62
C GLU A 284 -20.14 18.64 -4.42
N THR A 285 -20.73 17.58 -3.87
CA THR A 285 -21.94 16.93 -4.39
C THR A 285 -23.07 17.15 -3.39
N HIS A 286 -24.26 17.47 -3.89
CA HIS A 286 -25.42 17.83 -3.06
C HIS A 286 -26.38 16.67 -2.88
#